data_AF-A0A8T8HUG9-F1
#
_entry.id   AF-A0A8T8HUG9-F1
#
_cell.length_a   1.000
_cell.length_b   1.000
_cell.length_c   1.000
_cell.angle_alpha   90.00
_cell.angle_beta   90.00
_cell.angle_gamma   90.00
#
_symmetry.space_group_name_H-M   'P 1'
#
loop_
_entity.id
_entity.type
_entity.pdbx_description
1 polymer ?
#
loop_
_entity_poly.entity_id
_entity_poly.type
_entity_poly.pdbx_seq_one_letter_code
_entity_poly.pdbx_strand_id
1 'polypeptide(L)'
;MGRRSRVEFRTVVLPWNGVAVICRGERDGLPVFGWRGRPGAVPVGLYTRKQLRAKGLRPGTTDPDALLVFRHRIPARTEEVCELWREEVAVPLRAMTPGMWRAHDVVHVGPPLLP
;
A
#
# COMPACT_ATOMS: atom_id res chain seq x y z
N MET A 1 18.09 -17.99 -18.15
CA MET A 1 17.88 -19.10 -17.19
C MET A 1 17.61 -18.52 -15.79
N GLY A 2 16.43 -17.95 -15.55
CA GLY A 2 16.12 -17.37 -14.24
C GLY A 2 15.77 -18.47 -13.25
N ARG A 3 16.58 -18.68 -12.21
CA ARG A 3 16.22 -19.55 -11.09
C ARG A 3 14.83 -19.13 -10.62
N ARG A 4 13.82 -19.98 -10.81
CA ARG A 4 12.54 -19.82 -10.08
C ARG A 4 12.94 -19.93 -8.62
N SER A 5 13.06 -18.79 -7.93
CA SER A 5 13.17 -18.81 -6.48
C SER A 5 11.97 -19.60 -5.99
N ARG A 6 12.22 -20.73 -5.32
CA ARG A 6 11.17 -21.54 -4.72
C ARG A 6 10.54 -20.64 -3.67
N VAL A 7 9.32 -20.17 -3.93
CA VAL A 7 8.58 -19.34 -2.98
C VAL A 7 8.40 -20.19 -1.73
N GLU A 8 9.04 -19.78 -0.65
CA GLU A 8 8.87 -20.41 0.66
C GLU A 8 7.59 -19.84 1.26
N PHE A 9 6.55 -20.67 1.34
CA PHE A 9 5.32 -20.26 2.00
C PHE A 9 5.50 -20.36 3.51
N ARG A 10 5.07 -19.32 4.22
CA ARG A 10 5.06 -19.28 5.68
C ARG A 10 3.67 -18.92 6.16
N THR A 11 3.31 -19.40 7.34
CA THR A 11 2.07 -19.01 8.00
C THR A 11 2.37 -17.86 8.95
N VAL A 12 1.61 -16.77 8.85
CA VAL A 12 1.65 -15.64 9.78
C VAL A 12 0.26 -15.44 10.36
N VAL A 13 0.20 -15.18 11.67
CA VAL A 13 -1.06 -14.81 12.33
C VAL A 13 -1.17 -13.30 12.29
N LEU A 14 -2.25 -12.80 11.70
CA LEU A 14 -2.48 -11.37 11.56
C LEU A 14 -2.81 -10.78 12.94
N PRO A 15 -2.06 -9.79 13.44
CA PRO A 15 -2.15 -9.35 14.83
C PRO A 15 -3.47 -8.63 15.16
N TRP A 16 -4.24 -8.17 14.17
CA TRP A 16 -5.50 -7.45 14.39
C TRP A 16 -6.74 -8.34 14.46
N ASN A 17 -6.75 -9.50 13.78
CA ASN A 17 -7.93 -10.38 13.73
C ASN A 17 -7.64 -11.83 14.13
N GLY A 18 -6.38 -12.18 14.46
CA GLY A 18 -5.99 -13.53 14.85
C GLY A 18 -6.06 -14.57 13.73
N VAL A 19 -6.34 -14.16 12.49
CA VAL A 19 -6.47 -15.09 11.36
C VAL A 19 -5.08 -15.51 10.90
N ALA A 20 -4.87 -16.82 10.82
CA ALA A 20 -3.68 -17.40 10.21
C ALA A 20 -3.79 -17.33 8.68
N VAL A 21 -2.82 -16.69 8.03
CA VAL A 21 -2.72 -16.58 6.58
C VAL A 21 -1.37 -17.07 6.09
N ILE A 22 -1.33 -17.53 4.85
CA ILE A 22 -0.07 -17.85 4.18
C ILE A 22 0.54 -16.59 3.55
N CYS A 23 1.84 -16.40 3.69
CA CYS A 23 2.65 -15.41 3.01
C CYS A 23 3.77 -16.10 2.22
N ARG A 24 4.50 -15.34 1.39
CA ARG A 24 5.56 -15.76 0.47
C ARG A 24 6.95 -15.54 1.07
N GLY A 25 7.07 -15.84 2.36
CA GLY A 25 8.28 -15.63 3.13
C GLY A 25 8.30 -14.23 3.75
N GLU A 26 9.51 -13.73 3.94
CA GLU A 26 9.78 -12.51 4.69
C GLU A 26 10.85 -11.69 3.95
N ARG A 27 10.80 -10.37 4.10
CA ARG A 27 11.83 -9.45 3.65
C ARG A 27 11.93 -8.31 4.66
N ASP A 28 13.15 -8.04 5.13
CA ASP A 28 13.45 -6.99 6.09
C ASP A 28 12.62 -7.10 7.39
N GLY A 29 12.37 -8.31 7.90
CA GLY A 29 11.55 -8.52 9.10
C GLY A 29 10.03 -8.58 8.83
N LEU A 30 9.59 -8.29 7.60
CA LEU A 30 8.18 -8.14 7.26
C LEU A 30 7.66 -9.31 6.40
N PRO A 31 6.44 -9.81 6.66
CA PRO A 31 5.85 -10.84 5.82
C PRO A 31 5.59 -10.31 4.40
N VAL A 32 5.92 -11.12 3.40
CA VAL A 32 5.76 -10.77 1.99
C VAL A 32 4.52 -11.43 1.41
N PHE A 33 3.59 -10.64 0.88
CA PHE A 33 2.42 -11.10 0.17
C PHE A 33 2.55 -10.87 -1.33
N GLY A 34 1.82 -11.68 -2.11
CA GLY A 34 1.74 -11.57 -3.56
C GLY A 34 0.55 -10.76 -4.04
N TRP A 35 0.56 -10.49 -5.36
CA TRP A 35 -0.60 -9.93 -6.03
C TRP A 35 -1.85 -10.82 -5.92
N ARG A 36 -3.03 -10.19 -6.00
CA ARG A 36 -4.35 -10.81 -5.93
C ARG A 36 -4.46 -12.06 -6.83
N GLY A 37 -5.23 -13.04 -6.39
CA GLY A 37 -5.50 -14.27 -7.14
C GLY A 37 -4.36 -15.28 -7.16
N ARG A 38 -3.34 -15.11 -6.30
CA ARG A 38 -2.26 -16.09 -6.14
C ARG A 38 -2.19 -16.61 -4.69
N PRO A 39 -1.60 -17.79 -4.46
CA PRO A 39 -1.29 -18.24 -3.10
C PRO A 39 -0.43 -17.23 -2.36
N GLY A 40 -0.79 -16.98 -1.09
CA GLY A 40 -0.20 -15.94 -0.26
C GLY A 40 -0.42 -14.52 -0.78
N ALA A 41 -1.59 -14.24 -1.36
CA ALA A 41 -1.98 -12.88 -1.73
C ALA A 41 -2.28 -12.03 -0.49
N VAL A 42 -2.24 -10.71 -0.65
CA VAL A 42 -2.54 -9.74 0.41
C VAL A 42 -3.90 -10.06 1.03
N PRO A 43 -3.97 -10.31 2.35
CA PRO A 43 -5.23 -10.55 3.05
C PRO A 43 -6.06 -9.27 3.17
N VAL A 44 -7.35 -9.44 3.45
CA VAL A 44 -8.24 -8.32 3.77
C VAL A 44 -7.73 -7.63 5.05
N GLY A 45 -7.84 -6.30 5.06
CA GLY A 45 -7.36 -5.46 6.17
C GLY A 45 -5.98 -4.85 5.93
N LEU A 46 -5.19 -5.37 4.97
CA LEU A 46 -3.93 -4.76 4.56
C LEU A 46 -4.07 -3.97 3.25
N TYR A 47 -3.55 -2.74 3.26
CA TYR A 47 -3.65 -1.83 2.12
C TYR A 47 -2.36 -1.06 1.88
N THR A 48 -2.08 -0.76 0.62
CA THR A 48 -0.99 0.15 0.26
C THR A 48 -1.36 1.59 0.59
N ARG A 49 -0.36 2.50 0.68
CA ARG A 49 -0.60 3.95 0.88
C ARG A 49 -1.62 4.52 -0.11
N LYS A 50 -1.52 4.12 -1.38
CA LYS A 50 -2.42 4.57 -2.45
C LYS A 50 -3.86 4.09 -2.21
N GLN A 51 -4.02 2.84 -1.77
CA GLN A 51 -5.33 2.28 -1.46
C GLN A 51 -5.94 2.93 -0.21
N LEU A 52 -5.16 3.21 0.83
CA LEU A 52 -5.64 3.97 1.99
C LEU A 52 -6.09 5.37 1.59
N ARG A 53 -5.32 6.08 0.76
CA ARG A 53 -5.71 7.41 0.27
C ARG A 53 -7.03 7.39 -0.52
N ALA A 54 -7.25 6.35 -1.33
CA ALA A 54 -8.52 6.17 -2.04
C ALA A 54 -9.70 5.96 -1.09
N LYS A 55 -9.44 5.48 0.14
CA LYS A 55 -10.43 5.37 1.23
C LYS A 55 -10.52 6.62 2.12
N GLY A 56 -9.82 7.71 1.79
CA GLY A 56 -9.75 8.89 2.65
C GLY A 56 -8.93 8.65 3.93
N LEU A 57 -8.04 7.67 3.92
CA LEU A 57 -7.17 7.30 5.03
C LEU A 57 -5.69 7.54 4.68
N ARG A 58 -4.83 7.56 5.70
CA ARG A 58 -3.37 7.53 5.55
C ARG A 58 -2.74 6.61 6.60
N PRO A 59 -1.54 6.08 6.33
CA PRO A 59 -0.73 5.54 7.41
C PRO A 59 -0.47 6.67 8.41
N GLY A 60 -0.70 6.42 9.70
CA GLY A 60 -0.46 7.38 10.76
C GLY A 60 1.03 7.67 10.94
N THR A 61 1.57 7.30 12.10
CA THR A 61 3.03 7.27 12.37
C THR A 61 3.53 5.82 12.44
N THR A 62 2.75 4.88 11.93
CA THR A 62 3.02 3.44 12.02
C THR A 62 3.95 2.98 10.89
N ASP A 63 4.93 2.15 11.25
CA ASP A 63 5.69 1.35 10.30
C ASP A 63 4.77 0.40 9.50
N PRO A 64 5.18 -0.03 8.31
CA PRO A 64 4.43 -1.01 7.53
C PRO A 64 4.36 -2.36 8.24
N ASP A 65 3.20 -3.01 8.20
CA ASP A 65 2.98 -4.32 8.82
C ASP A 65 3.41 -5.48 7.88
N ALA A 66 3.51 -5.22 6.57
CA ALA A 66 3.85 -6.22 5.56
C ALA A 66 4.33 -5.59 4.25
N LEU A 67 4.80 -6.42 3.32
CA LEU A 67 5.17 -6.02 1.97
C LEU A 67 4.33 -6.76 0.93
N LEU A 68 3.89 -6.08 -0.11
CA LEU A 68 3.38 -6.64 -1.34
C LEU A 68 4.51 -6.67 -2.37
N VAL A 69 4.92 -7.86 -2.80
CA VAL A 69 5.93 -8.03 -3.85
C VAL A 69 5.31 -8.75 -5.04
N PHE A 70 5.42 -8.13 -6.21
CA PHE A 70 4.96 -8.73 -7.46
C PHE A 70 5.85 -8.37 -8.62
N ARG A 71 5.82 -9.21 -9.66
CA ARG A 71 6.57 -9.01 -10.89
C ARG A 71 5.62 -8.61 -12.00
N HIS A 72 6.01 -7.59 -12.76
CA HIS A 72 5.26 -7.24 -13.96
C HIS A 72 5.51 -8.29 -15.03
N ARG A 73 4.56 -8.41 -15.96
CA ARG A 73 4.74 -9.26 -17.15
C ARG A 73 5.59 -8.57 -18.22
N ILE A 74 5.83 -7.28 -18.08
CA ILE A 74 6.58 -6.46 -19.03
C ILE A 74 8.08 -6.59 -18.72
N PRO A 75 8.94 -6.94 -19.69
CA PRO A 75 10.37 -7.20 -19.45
C PRO A 75 11.14 -6.06 -18.77
N ALA A 76 10.76 -4.81 -19.05
CA ALA A 76 11.42 -3.62 -18.51
C ALA A 76 11.09 -3.33 -17.03
N ARG A 77 10.09 -3.99 -16.44
CA ARG A 77 9.74 -3.85 -15.01
C ARG A 77 9.82 -5.21 -14.33
N THR A 78 10.94 -5.50 -13.67
CA THR A 78 11.17 -6.83 -13.11
C THR A 78 10.31 -7.11 -11.89
N GLU A 79 10.34 -6.21 -10.90
CA GLU A 79 9.73 -6.43 -9.59
C GLU A 79 9.33 -5.09 -8.96
N GLU A 80 8.18 -5.07 -8.31
CA GLU A 80 7.68 -3.93 -7.55
C GLU A 80 7.38 -4.37 -6.13
N VAL A 81 7.81 -3.53 -5.19
CA VAL A 81 7.61 -3.70 -3.75
C VAL A 81 6.73 -2.56 -3.28
N CYS A 82 5.63 -2.90 -2.64
CA CYS A 82 4.73 -1.93 -2.02
C CYS A 82 4.60 -2.25 -0.54
N GLU A 83 4.79 -1.26 0.31
CA GLU A 83 4.49 -1.37 1.73
C GLU A 83 2.97 -1.50 1.96
N LEU A 84 2.61 -2.26 3.00
CA LEU A 84 1.23 -2.50 3.41
C LEU A 84 1.04 -2.07 4.86
N TRP A 85 -0.10 -1.44 5.13
CA TRP A 85 -0.54 -1.05 6.46
C TRP A 85 -1.92 -1.64 6.73
N ARG A 86 -2.17 -1.98 7.99
CA ARG A 86 -3.50 -2.35 8.45
C ARG A 86 -4.45 -1.15 8.46
N GLU A 87 -5.69 -1.39 8.02
CA GLU A 87 -6.74 -0.38 7.96
C GLU A 87 -7.13 0.15 9.35
N GLU A 88 -7.11 -0.71 10.38
CA GLU A 88 -7.56 -0.38 11.74
C GLU A 88 -6.73 0.71 12.44
N VAL A 89 -5.45 0.85 12.07
CA VAL A 89 -4.55 1.90 12.62
C VAL A 89 -4.36 3.07 11.66
N ALA A 90 -5.00 3.01 10.49
CA ALA A 90 -4.95 4.10 9.53
C ALA A 90 -5.79 5.26 10.06
N VAL A 91 -5.27 6.47 9.90
CA VAL A 91 -5.93 7.68 10.38
C VAL A 91 -6.61 8.40 9.21
N PRO A 92 -7.69 9.15 9.46
CA PRO A 92 -8.29 9.98 8.43
C PRO A 92 -7.24 10.86 7.75
N LEU A 93 -7.28 10.89 6.42
CA LEU A 93 -6.59 11.89 5.65
C LEU A 93 -7.12 13.26 6.13
N ARG A 94 -6.22 14.25 6.33
CA ARG A 94 -6.63 15.57 6.80
C ARG A 94 -7.81 16.05 5.97
N ALA A 95 -8.92 16.38 6.63
CA ALA A 95 -10.05 16.99 5.96
C ALA A 95 -9.53 18.25 5.26
N MET A 96 -9.89 18.41 3.99
CA MET A 96 -9.54 19.62 3.27
C MET A 96 -10.24 20.79 3.96
N THR A 97 -9.49 21.70 4.57
CA THR A 97 -10.08 22.88 5.19
C THR A 97 -10.44 23.90 4.10
N PRO A 98 -11.45 24.75 4.29
CA PRO A 98 -11.80 25.83 3.35
C PRO A 98 -10.60 26.70 2.95
N GLY A 99 -9.64 26.92 3.86
CA GLY A 99 -8.41 27.68 3.56
C GLY A 99 -7.47 26.97 2.57
N MET A 100 -7.49 25.64 2.53
CA MET A 100 -6.67 24.84 1.62
C MET A 100 -7.29 24.77 0.21
N TRP A 101 -8.63 24.84 0.10
CA TRP A 101 -9.33 24.98 -1.18
C TRP A 101 -9.02 26.31 -1.88
N ARG A 102 -8.97 27.42 -1.14
CA ARG A 102 -8.58 28.73 -1.71
C ARG A 102 -7.18 28.71 -2.31
N ALA A 103 -6.25 27.99 -1.68
CA ALA A 103 -4.90 27.82 -2.23
C ALA A 103 -4.89 26.97 -3.51
N HIS A 104 -5.81 25.99 -3.64
CA HIS A 104 -5.97 25.19 -4.85
C HIS A 104 -6.63 25.96 -6.01
N ASP A 105 -7.60 26.82 -5.71
CA ASP A 105 -8.28 27.67 -6.69
C ASP A 105 -7.35 28.72 -7.28
N VAL A 106 -6.49 29.34 -6.46
CA VAL A 106 -5.48 30.31 -6.92
C VAL A 106 -4.47 29.71 -7.90
N VAL A 107 -4.22 28.40 -7.84
CA VAL A 107 -3.31 27.71 -8.78
C VAL A 107 -3.98 27.43 -10.14
N HIS A 108 -5.31 27.28 -10.18
CA HIS A 108 -6.05 26.98 -11.42
C HIS A 108 -6.53 28.23 -12.15
N VAL A 109 -6.71 29.34 -11.45
CA VAL A 109 -7.07 30.62 -12.05
C VAL A 109 -5.77 31.41 -12.24
N GLY A 110 -5.23 31.39 -13.46
CA GLY A 110 -4.12 32.27 -13.84
C GLY A 110 -4.42 33.73 -13.48
N PRO A 111 -3.40 34.57 -13.21
CA PRO A 111 -3.61 35.91 -12.70
C PRO A 111 -4.57 36.69 -13.62
N PRO A 112 -5.53 37.45 -13.06
CA PRO A 112 -6.43 38.23 -13.88
C PRO A 112 -5.60 39.20 -14.71
N LEU A 113 -5.77 39.15 -16.04
CA LEU A 113 -5.27 40.17 -16.92
C LEU A 113 -5.99 41.47 -16.54
N LEU A 114 -5.27 42.35 -15.85
CA LEU A 114 -5.75 43.70 -15.56
C LEU A 114 -5.87 44.46 -16.90
N PRO A 115 -6.90 45.32 -17.05
CA PRO A 115 -7.16 46.06 -18.29
C PRO A 115 -6.10 47.10 -18.63
#